data_AF-A0AAD8XLV1-F1
#
_entry.id   AF-A0AAD8XLV1-F1
#
_cell.length_a   1.000
_cell.length_b   1.000
_cell.length_c   1.000
_cell.angle_alpha   90.00
_cell.angle_beta   90.00
_cell.angle_gamma   90.00
#
_symmetry.space_group_name_H-M   'P 1'
#
loop_
_entity.id
_entity.type
_entity.pdbx_description
1 polymer ?
#
loop_
_entity_poly.entity_id
_entity_poly.type
_entity_poly.pdbx_seq_one_letter_code
_entity_poly.pdbx_strand_id
1 'polypeptide(L)'
;GQVPFNYDDDSVNFLYSLPLFTPLTTPQSIPRSVPATTPTPAAVATARLVHPKPRSPPFPADFIHRRSLSTAPTDAIPYSILNRQGLFEAGTPNPQSYLTPAHTASRDLTTPVVNGKILKRIPKPAKAKDVDASDWYDSLPEAPTPWGGHDHTKPMFQYNKEGELLPNLRFTREQILYYIRERKQRGLPLTLWIQNVPHGCKTRVGDDRLRACRWSGCPAYKGTILKGFWRVCFDERPKTSGKQHDPYHNAGYMHLWCMDRCFDLLEVAQAFDLKPDARYFEKEERNPMAMTRDHDELVMEFEEWRMSQQAAYEEWQRSAETNKMMGLPIQNRQVGREAKLWYVLTTKHLALETPVRSNMRKKRNGISIDKHKGDLDWYVERVNEKNVSKKGHSIVEELDSDDE
;
A
#
# COMPACT_ATOMS: atom_id res chain seq x y z
N GLY A 1 -10.19 -54.12 0.04
CA GLY A 1 -9.21 -54.19 1.14
C GLY A 1 -8.92 -52.78 1.60
N GLN A 2 -9.48 -52.40 2.73
CA GLN A 2 -9.05 -51.21 3.47
C GLN A 2 -7.70 -51.52 4.13
N VAL A 3 -6.76 -50.59 4.03
CA VAL A 3 -5.64 -50.48 4.96
C VAL A 3 -5.60 -49.01 5.40
N PRO A 4 -5.72 -48.73 6.72
CA PRO A 4 -5.82 -47.39 7.26
C PRO A 4 -4.42 -46.81 7.53
N PHE A 5 -4.25 -45.50 7.40
CA PHE A 5 -3.11 -44.80 7.96
C PHE A 5 -3.57 -44.04 9.21
N ASN A 6 -3.24 -44.60 10.37
CA ASN A 6 -3.19 -43.88 11.64
C ASN A 6 -1.93 -43.01 11.64
N TYR A 7 -2.08 -41.76 12.06
CA TYR A 7 -0.98 -40.88 12.42
C TYR A 7 -0.91 -40.85 13.95
N ASP A 8 0.23 -41.25 14.49
CA ASP A 8 0.53 -41.28 15.92
C ASP A 8 1.45 -40.08 16.24
N ASP A 9 1.10 -39.36 17.29
CA ASP A 9 1.68 -38.08 17.68
C ASP A 9 2.51 -38.31 18.94
N ASP A 10 3.80 -38.67 18.77
CA ASP A 10 4.85 -38.51 19.78
C ASP A 10 6.19 -39.11 19.29
N SER A 11 7.11 -38.26 18.82
CA SER A 11 8.55 -38.49 19.08
C SER A 11 9.35 -37.21 18.82
N VAL A 12 9.70 -36.56 19.91
CA VAL A 12 10.69 -35.49 20.01
C VAL A 12 12.09 -36.10 19.90
N ASN A 13 13.01 -35.32 19.33
CA ASN A 13 14.44 -35.20 19.67
C ASN A 13 15.57 -35.72 18.74
N PHE A 14 16.49 -34.76 18.50
CA PHE A 14 17.95 -34.82 18.33
C PHE A 14 18.55 -35.57 17.12
N LEU A 15 19.19 -34.82 16.20
CA LEU A 15 20.66 -34.60 16.20
C LEU A 15 21.13 -33.75 15.01
N TYR A 16 22.11 -32.90 15.32
CA TYR A 16 22.95 -32.09 14.43
C TYR A 16 23.85 -32.96 13.54
N SER A 17 24.21 -32.45 12.36
CA SER A 17 25.48 -32.77 11.69
C SER A 17 25.93 -31.63 10.78
N LEU A 18 27.07 -31.04 11.15
CA LEU A 18 27.90 -30.09 10.39
C LEU A 18 28.61 -30.80 9.21
N PRO A 19 29.16 -30.06 8.24
CA PRO A 19 30.36 -30.51 7.53
C PRO A 19 31.58 -29.63 7.80
N LEU A 20 32.72 -30.35 7.86
CA LEU A 20 34.09 -29.95 8.12
C LEU A 20 34.70 -28.95 7.12
N PHE A 21 35.63 -28.15 7.65
CA PHE A 21 36.68 -27.40 6.97
C PHE A 21 37.81 -28.31 6.44
N THR A 22 38.46 -27.88 5.35
CA THR A 22 39.88 -28.21 5.03
C THR A 22 40.60 -26.98 4.43
N PRO A 23 41.94 -26.85 4.60
CA PRO A 23 42.62 -25.55 4.62
C PRO A 23 43.49 -25.20 3.38
N LEU A 24 43.97 -23.94 3.41
CA LEU A 24 44.81 -23.19 2.46
C LEU A 24 46.06 -23.88 1.88
N THR A 25 46.44 -23.45 0.67
CA THR A 25 47.85 -23.11 0.34
C THR A 25 47.96 -22.16 -0.87
N THR A 26 48.62 -21.02 -0.67
CA THR A 26 49.20 -20.06 -1.65
C THR A 26 50.68 -20.45 -1.96
N PRO A 27 51.48 -19.84 -2.90
CA PRO A 27 51.44 -18.43 -3.34
C PRO A 27 51.89 -18.05 -4.80
N GLN A 28 51.65 -16.76 -5.12
CA GLN A 28 52.46 -15.79 -5.89
C GLN A 28 52.71 -15.90 -7.42
N SER A 29 52.33 -14.85 -8.16
CA SER A 29 53.27 -13.88 -8.82
C SER A 29 52.53 -12.80 -9.64
N ILE A 30 53.07 -11.57 -9.62
CA ILE A 30 52.69 -10.38 -10.43
C ILE A 30 53.94 -10.03 -11.28
N PRO A 31 53.85 -9.48 -12.52
CA PRO A 31 53.88 -8.00 -12.73
C PRO A 31 52.99 -7.52 -13.91
N ARG A 32 52.17 -6.46 -13.72
CA ARG A 32 52.40 -5.05 -14.11
C ARG A 32 52.44 -4.77 -15.64
N SER A 33 51.37 -4.16 -16.18
CA SER A 33 51.45 -3.06 -17.16
C SER A 33 50.07 -2.42 -17.44
N VAL A 34 50.08 -1.10 -17.61
CA VAL A 34 49.01 -0.14 -17.97
C VAL A 34 49.59 0.62 -19.19
N PRO A 35 48.85 0.91 -20.29
CA PRO A 35 48.05 2.13 -20.34
C PRO A 35 46.72 2.12 -21.13
N ALA A 36 45.77 2.87 -20.55
CA ALA A 36 44.77 3.78 -21.15
C ALA A 36 44.16 3.49 -22.53
N THR A 37 42.83 3.32 -22.58
CA THR A 37 41.92 4.15 -23.40
C THR A 37 40.44 3.97 -22.98
N THR A 38 39.77 5.05 -22.59
CA THR A 38 38.29 5.23 -22.65
C THR A 38 37.85 5.42 -24.12
N PRO A 39 36.64 5.02 -24.57
CA PRO A 39 35.38 5.50 -23.99
C PRO A 39 34.23 4.47 -23.86
N THR A 40 33.32 4.82 -22.97
CA THR A 40 31.95 4.34 -22.75
C THR A 40 31.10 4.38 -24.06
N PRO A 41 29.99 3.61 -24.18
CA PRO A 41 28.79 3.91 -23.40
C PRO A 41 28.10 2.71 -22.74
N ALA A 42 27.45 3.08 -21.63
CA ALA A 42 26.50 2.36 -20.80
C ALA A 42 25.62 1.32 -21.52
N ALA A 43 25.81 0.05 -21.14
CA ALA A 43 24.73 -0.93 -21.19
C ALA A 43 23.86 -0.74 -19.94
N VAL A 44 22.71 -0.09 -20.12
CA VAL A 44 21.64 -0.05 -19.12
C VAL A 44 21.09 -1.47 -18.97
N ALA A 45 21.56 -2.17 -17.94
CA ALA A 45 20.94 -3.42 -17.51
C ALA A 45 19.54 -3.11 -16.99
N THR A 46 18.54 -3.25 -17.86
CA THR A 46 17.13 -3.31 -17.48
C THR A 46 16.89 -4.62 -16.75
N ALA A 47 17.09 -4.61 -15.43
CA ALA A 47 16.68 -5.72 -14.57
C ALA A 47 15.15 -5.86 -14.65
N ARG A 48 14.69 -6.80 -15.49
CA ARG A 48 13.30 -7.26 -15.51
C ARG A 48 13.01 -7.93 -14.17
N LEU A 49 12.20 -7.29 -13.33
CA LEU A 49 11.64 -7.94 -12.15
C LEU A 49 10.61 -8.97 -12.62
N VAL A 50 11.05 -10.21 -12.77
CA VAL A 50 10.17 -11.36 -12.98
C VAL A 50 9.49 -11.69 -11.64
N HIS A 51 8.18 -11.87 -11.69
CA HIS A 51 7.33 -12.20 -10.55
C HIS A 51 7.78 -13.49 -9.83
N PRO A 52 8.00 -13.48 -8.51
CA PRO A 52 8.05 -14.70 -7.72
C PRO A 52 6.65 -15.32 -7.62
N LYS A 53 6.56 -16.64 -7.81
CA LYS A 53 5.37 -17.42 -7.46
C LYS A 53 5.10 -17.32 -5.95
N PRO A 54 3.85 -17.16 -5.50
CA PRO A 54 3.52 -17.21 -4.07
C PRO A 54 3.90 -18.58 -3.48
N ARG A 55 4.54 -18.58 -2.30
CA ARG A 55 4.61 -19.77 -1.44
C ARG A 55 3.25 -19.98 -0.79
N SER A 56 2.60 -21.09 -1.09
CA SER A 56 1.36 -21.54 -0.45
C SER A 56 1.64 -21.97 1.01
N PRO A 57 0.83 -21.56 2.00
CA PRO A 57 0.79 -22.24 3.30
C PRO A 57 0.05 -23.59 3.21
N PRO A 58 0.30 -24.54 4.14
CA PRO A 58 -0.14 -25.93 4.02
C PRO A 58 -1.54 -26.12 4.60
N PHE A 59 -2.60 -25.80 3.86
CA PHE A 59 -3.95 -26.30 4.13
C PHE A 59 -4.71 -26.49 2.81
N PRO A 60 -5.53 -27.54 2.66
CA PRO A 60 -6.05 -27.94 1.35
C PRO A 60 -7.19 -27.00 0.96
N ALA A 61 -6.92 -26.14 -0.02
CA ALA A 61 -7.96 -25.41 -0.74
C ALA A 61 -8.46 -26.27 -1.91
N ASP A 62 -9.18 -27.34 -1.59
CA ASP A 62 -10.10 -27.94 -2.56
C ASP A 62 -11.41 -27.16 -2.51
N PHE A 63 -11.75 -26.47 -3.60
CA PHE A 63 -13.09 -26.43 -4.21
C PHE A 63 -13.27 -25.18 -5.10
N ILE A 64 -12.81 -25.29 -6.35
CA ILE A 64 -13.62 -24.84 -7.49
C ILE A 64 -13.51 -25.95 -8.55
N HIS A 65 -14.54 -26.80 -8.68
CA HIS A 65 -15.17 -27.21 -9.94
C HIS A 65 -16.00 -28.51 -9.86
N ARG A 66 -17.30 -28.42 -10.19
CA ARG A 66 -18.05 -29.18 -11.22
C ARG A 66 -19.55 -28.90 -11.06
N ARG A 67 -20.33 -28.56 -12.10
CA ARG A 67 -20.64 -29.24 -13.38
C ARG A 67 -20.73 -28.21 -14.53
N SER A 68 -20.50 -28.48 -15.81
CA SER A 68 -20.27 -29.73 -16.55
C SER A 68 -19.46 -29.45 -17.83
N LEU A 69 -18.84 -30.50 -18.37
CA LEU A 69 -17.78 -30.55 -19.39
C LEU A 69 -18.15 -30.05 -20.80
N SER A 70 -17.22 -29.35 -21.45
CA SER A 70 -16.80 -29.64 -22.83
C SER A 70 -15.32 -29.23 -23.00
N THR A 71 -14.60 -30.00 -23.81
CA THR A 71 -13.14 -30.13 -24.03
C THR A 71 -12.33 -28.86 -24.33
N ALA A 72 -11.21 -28.66 -23.59
CA ALA A 72 -9.88 -28.00 -23.83
C ALA A 72 -9.71 -26.79 -24.82
N PRO A 73 -8.64 -25.95 -24.73
CA PRO A 73 -7.41 -26.04 -23.92
C PRO A 73 -7.09 -24.79 -23.05
N THR A 74 -6.02 -24.93 -22.27
CA THR A 74 -5.24 -23.94 -21.52
C THR A 74 -5.22 -22.52 -22.13
N ASP A 75 -5.94 -21.58 -21.52
CA ASP A 75 -5.77 -20.15 -21.77
C ASP A 75 -5.80 -19.36 -20.45
N ALA A 76 -4.64 -18.82 -20.08
CA ALA A 76 -4.48 -17.87 -19.00
C ALA A 76 -5.02 -16.51 -19.47
N ILE A 77 -6.28 -16.20 -19.13
CA ILE A 77 -6.83 -14.86 -19.31
C ILE A 77 -6.11 -13.91 -18.33
N PRO A 78 -5.54 -12.77 -18.78
CA PRO A 78 -4.92 -11.79 -17.89
C PRO A 78 -5.96 -11.04 -17.08
N TYR A 79 -5.64 -10.88 -15.80
CA TYR A 79 -6.50 -10.28 -14.79
C TYR A 79 -6.53 -8.75 -14.89
N SER A 80 -7.34 -8.24 -15.81
CA SER A 80 -7.85 -6.86 -15.78
C SER A 80 -9.06 -6.75 -14.83
N ILE A 81 -9.40 -5.54 -14.36
CA ILE A 81 -10.63 -5.29 -13.57
C ILE A 81 -11.89 -5.46 -14.45
N LEU A 82 -11.72 -5.62 -15.77
CA LEU A 82 -12.77 -5.82 -16.76
C LEU A 82 -13.63 -7.08 -16.49
N ASN A 83 -14.91 -7.01 -16.88
CA ASN A 83 -15.83 -8.15 -16.83
C ASN A 83 -15.47 -9.24 -17.88
N ARG A 84 -16.20 -10.37 -17.91
CA ARG A 84 -16.01 -11.46 -18.89
C ARG A 84 -16.13 -11.00 -20.36
N GLN A 85 -16.67 -9.82 -20.62
CA GLN A 85 -16.83 -9.23 -21.95
C GLN A 85 -15.68 -8.27 -22.31
N GLY A 86 -14.75 -7.99 -21.39
CA GLY A 86 -13.66 -7.04 -21.61
C GLY A 86 -14.10 -5.58 -21.60
N LEU A 87 -15.24 -5.27 -20.97
CA LEU A 87 -15.80 -3.91 -20.89
C LEU A 87 -16.03 -3.49 -19.44
N PHE A 88 -15.74 -2.24 -19.13
CA PHE A 88 -16.40 -1.54 -18.03
C PHE A 88 -17.65 -0.91 -18.64
N GLU A 89 -18.84 -1.08 -18.03
CA GLU A 89 -19.92 -0.13 -18.23
C GLU A 89 -19.47 1.18 -17.57
N ALA A 90 -18.67 1.94 -18.30
CA ALA A 90 -18.36 3.30 -17.97
C ALA A 90 -19.66 4.09 -18.11
N GLY A 91 -20.33 4.34 -16.98
CA GLY A 91 -21.05 5.60 -16.84
C GLY A 91 -20.06 6.72 -17.23
N THR A 92 -20.53 7.66 -18.04
CA THR A 92 -19.77 8.76 -18.64
C THR A 92 -18.60 9.21 -17.75
N PRO A 93 -17.36 9.30 -18.28
CA PRO A 93 -16.25 9.82 -17.50
C PRO A 93 -16.62 11.24 -17.09
N ASN A 94 -16.66 11.51 -15.79
CA ASN A 94 -16.75 12.86 -15.31
C ASN A 94 -15.33 13.43 -15.37
N PRO A 95 -14.97 14.30 -16.33
CA PRO A 95 -13.64 14.86 -16.42
C PRO A 95 -13.57 16.01 -15.40
N GLN A 96 -13.65 15.70 -14.12
CA GLN A 96 -13.35 16.69 -13.11
C GLN A 96 -11.84 16.88 -13.10
N SER A 97 -11.39 17.92 -13.81
CA SER A 97 -10.10 18.53 -13.57
C SER A 97 -9.98 18.82 -12.07
N TYR A 98 -9.01 18.20 -11.41
CA TYR A 98 -8.72 18.41 -9.99
C TYR A 98 -7.93 19.71 -9.74
N LEU A 99 -7.77 20.56 -10.78
CA LEU A 99 -7.02 21.81 -10.75
C LEU A 99 -7.69 22.92 -9.92
N THR A 100 -8.88 22.68 -9.38
CA THR A 100 -9.52 23.63 -8.47
C THR A 100 -9.37 23.13 -7.03
N PRO A 101 -8.55 23.78 -6.19
CA PRO A 101 -8.65 23.60 -4.74
C PRO A 101 -10.11 23.80 -4.35
N ALA A 102 -10.71 22.85 -3.63
CA ALA A 102 -12.08 22.99 -3.18
C ALA A 102 -12.28 24.37 -2.53
N HIS A 103 -13.28 25.13 -2.99
CA HIS A 103 -13.58 26.45 -2.43
C HIS A 103 -13.74 26.33 -0.91
N THR A 104 -13.07 27.23 -0.19
CA THR A 104 -13.15 27.35 1.27
C THR A 104 -14.61 27.61 1.66
N ALA A 105 -15.29 26.61 2.21
CA ALA A 105 -16.64 26.81 2.76
C ALA A 105 -16.60 27.81 3.92
N SER A 106 -17.66 28.60 4.05
CA SER A 106 -17.87 29.51 5.18
C SER A 106 -17.81 28.74 6.51
N ARG A 107 -17.06 29.29 7.46
CA ARG A 107 -16.60 28.63 8.68
C ARG A 107 -17.64 28.78 9.78
N ASP A 108 -18.30 27.68 10.16
CA ASP A 108 -19.20 27.66 11.32
C ASP A 108 -18.41 27.43 12.61
N LEU A 109 -18.75 28.19 13.66
CA LEU A 109 -17.93 28.41 14.86
C LEU A 109 -18.71 28.02 16.12
N THR A 110 -18.70 26.74 16.46
CA THR A 110 -18.99 26.29 17.82
C THR A 110 -17.70 25.74 18.43
N THR A 111 -17.18 26.41 19.45
CA THR A 111 -15.83 26.17 19.99
C THR A 111 -15.89 25.46 21.33
N PRO A 112 -15.30 24.27 21.49
CA PRO A 112 -15.16 23.64 22.79
C PRO A 112 -14.06 24.31 23.61
N VAL A 113 -14.22 24.31 24.93
CA VAL A 113 -13.26 24.84 25.90
C VAL A 113 -12.39 23.70 26.39
N VAL A 114 -11.07 23.77 26.13
CA VAL A 114 -10.10 22.77 26.60
C VAL A 114 -9.14 23.46 27.58
N ASN A 115 -9.04 22.97 28.81
CA ASN A 115 -8.19 23.53 29.87
C ASN A 115 -8.39 25.03 30.12
N GLY A 116 -9.66 25.47 30.15
CA GLY A 116 -10.02 26.88 30.38
C GLY A 116 -9.70 27.82 29.21
N LYS A 117 -9.20 27.30 28.08
CA LYS A 117 -8.96 28.07 26.84
C LYS A 117 -9.95 27.64 25.78
N ILE A 118 -10.59 28.63 25.15
CA ILE A 118 -11.45 28.42 23.99
C ILE A 118 -10.53 28.08 22.81
N LEU A 119 -10.40 26.80 22.48
CA LEU A 119 -9.72 26.38 21.26
C LEU A 119 -10.70 26.54 20.10
N LYS A 120 -10.25 27.17 19.02
CA LYS A 120 -11.06 27.30 17.80
C LYS A 120 -10.98 26.05 16.92
N ARG A 121 -9.88 25.29 17.02
CA ARG A 121 -9.58 24.09 16.23
C ARG A 121 -8.65 23.14 16.99
N ILE A 122 -8.70 21.86 16.64
CA ILE A 122 -7.72 20.86 17.09
C ILE A 122 -6.35 21.21 16.50
N PRO A 123 -5.32 21.42 17.32
CA PRO A 123 -3.97 21.69 16.85
C PRO A 123 -3.37 20.50 16.08
N LYS A 124 -2.26 20.74 15.39
CA LYS A 124 -1.47 19.64 14.81
C LYS A 124 -1.21 18.53 15.85
N PRO A 125 -1.25 17.24 15.46
CA PRO A 125 -1.18 16.12 16.43
C PRO A 125 0.02 16.18 17.40
N ALA A 126 1.16 16.72 16.98
CA ALA A 126 2.33 16.89 17.85
C ALA A 126 2.11 17.85 19.05
N LYS A 127 1.16 18.78 18.92
CA LYS A 127 0.77 19.79 19.92
C LYS A 127 -0.58 19.51 20.59
N ALA A 128 -1.31 18.49 20.11
CA ALA A 128 -2.65 18.15 20.57
C ALA A 128 -2.65 17.06 21.67
N LYS A 129 -1.58 16.98 22.48
CA LYS A 129 -1.44 15.92 23.50
C LYS A 129 -2.55 15.98 24.57
N ASP A 130 -3.04 17.18 24.85
CA ASP A 130 -4.06 17.44 25.88
C ASP A 130 -5.43 17.78 25.28
N VAL A 131 -5.64 17.49 23.99
CA VAL A 131 -6.91 17.73 23.29
C VAL A 131 -7.54 16.39 22.95
N ASP A 132 -8.67 16.07 23.58
CA ASP A 132 -9.46 14.92 23.19
C ASP A 132 -10.26 15.27 21.92
N ALA A 133 -10.15 14.42 20.90
CA ALA A 133 -10.86 14.62 19.64
C ALA A 133 -12.33 14.20 19.73
N SER A 134 -12.71 13.35 20.69
CA SER A 134 -14.12 13.00 20.90
C SER A 134 -14.97 14.18 21.36
N ASP A 135 -14.36 15.22 21.93
CA ASP A 135 -15.05 16.45 22.31
C ASP A 135 -15.44 17.31 21.09
N TRP A 136 -14.82 17.04 19.94
CA TRP A 136 -15.01 17.80 18.72
C TRP A 136 -15.85 17.06 17.70
N TYR A 137 -15.74 15.73 17.62
CA TYR A 137 -16.39 14.92 16.60
C TYR A 137 -17.51 14.08 17.17
N ASP A 138 -18.55 13.90 16.35
CA ASP A 138 -19.66 13.05 16.74
C ASP A 138 -19.22 11.59 16.67
N SER A 139 -19.61 10.80 17.68
CA SER A 139 -19.55 9.35 17.59
C SER A 139 -20.55 8.85 16.56
N LEU A 140 -20.25 7.72 15.91
CA LEU A 140 -21.24 7.09 15.05
C LEU A 140 -22.44 6.65 15.89
N PRO A 141 -23.67 6.92 15.45
CA PRO A 141 -24.86 6.47 16.18
C PRO A 141 -24.97 4.95 16.19
N GLU A 142 -24.52 4.28 15.12
CA GLU A 142 -24.46 2.83 15.00
C GLU A 142 -23.25 2.42 14.16
N ALA A 143 -22.68 1.26 14.49
CA ALA A 143 -21.65 0.64 13.67
C ALA A 143 -22.22 0.22 12.30
N PRO A 144 -21.46 0.34 11.20
CA PRO A 144 -21.90 -0.18 9.91
C PRO A 144 -22.23 -1.67 9.98
N THR A 145 -23.36 -2.06 9.40
CA THR A 145 -23.79 -3.47 9.36
C THR A 145 -22.74 -4.33 8.66
N PRO A 146 -22.30 -5.44 9.26
CA PRO A 146 -21.39 -6.38 8.61
C PRO A 146 -21.98 -6.95 7.31
N TRP A 147 -21.14 -7.18 6.29
CA TRP A 147 -21.61 -7.65 4.99
C TRP A 147 -20.53 -8.40 4.19
N GLY A 148 -20.95 -8.98 3.07
CA GLY A 148 -20.07 -9.68 2.12
C GLY A 148 -19.72 -11.11 2.52
N GLY A 149 -19.23 -11.89 1.55
CA GLY A 149 -19.01 -13.33 1.70
C GLY A 149 -20.22 -14.17 1.28
N HIS A 150 -20.01 -15.48 1.13
CA HIS A 150 -21.07 -16.43 0.77
C HIS A 150 -21.91 -16.87 1.98
N ASP A 151 -21.32 -16.87 3.17
CA ASP A 151 -21.95 -17.28 4.41
C ASP A 151 -22.44 -16.05 5.17
N HIS A 152 -23.76 -15.86 5.23
CA HIS A 152 -24.40 -14.75 5.95
C HIS A 152 -24.13 -14.79 7.46
N THR A 153 -23.78 -15.94 8.02
CA THR A 153 -23.44 -16.08 9.44
C THR A 153 -22.01 -15.64 9.74
N LYS A 154 -21.16 -15.51 8.72
CA LYS A 154 -19.75 -15.09 8.82
C LYS A 154 -19.44 -14.01 7.79
N PRO A 155 -20.00 -12.79 7.98
CA PRO A 155 -19.78 -11.69 7.07
C PRO A 155 -18.29 -11.38 6.93
N MET A 156 -17.84 -11.14 5.70
CA MET A 156 -16.44 -10.88 5.37
C MET A 156 -15.95 -9.53 5.87
N PHE A 157 -16.78 -8.50 5.73
CA PHE A 157 -16.48 -7.12 6.14
C PHE A 157 -17.22 -6.83 7.44
N GLN A 158 -16.45 -6.73 8.51
CA GLN A 158 -16.96 -6.46 9.86
C GLN A 158 -16.29 -5.20 10.39
N TYR A 159 -17.04 -4.40 11.15
CA TYR A 159 -16.64 -3.08 11.60
C TYR A 159 -16.63 -2.99 13.13
N ASN A 160 -15.81 -2.08 13.67
CA ASN A 160 -15.94 -1.61 15.04
C ASN A 160 -16.99 -0.48 15.16
N LYS A 161 -17.17 0.05 16.37
CA LYS A 161 -18.15 1.12 16.66
C LYS A 161 -17.79 2.46 15.99
N GLU A 162 -16.52 2.67 15.62
CA GLU A 162 -16.02 3.84 14.91
C GLU A 162 -16.16 3.71 13.37
N GLY A 163 -16.65 2.56 12.89
CA GLY A 163 -16.84 2.27 11.47
C GLY A 163 -15.54 1.97 10.72
N GLU A 164 -14.54 1.45 11.43
CA GLU A 164 -13.28 0.93 10.90
C GLU A 164 -13.40 -0.59 10.75
N LEU A 165 -12.85 -1.17 9.68
CA LEU A 165 -12.83 -2.64 9.55
C LEU A 165 -12.02 -3.25 10.69
N LEU A 166 -12.48 -4.36 11.25
CA LEU A 166 -11.85 -4.98 12.41
C LEU A 166 -10.34 -5.21 12.20
N PRO A 167 -9.49 -5.01 13.23
CA PRO A 167 -8.04 -4.91 13.08
C PRO A 167 -7.35 -6.19 12.61
N ASN A 168 -7.96 -7.35 12.85
CA ASN A 168 -7.47 -8.66 12.42
C ASN A 168 -7.80 -8.97 10.95
N LEU A 169 -8.64 -8.18 10.29
CA LEU A 169 -9.06 -8.43 8.91
C LEU A 169 -8.04 -7.89 7.91
N ARG A 170 -7.55 -8.80 7.06
CA ARG A 170 -6.78 -8.52 5.85
C ARG A 170 -7.39 -9.30 4.70
N PHE A 171 -7.34 -8.72 3.51
CA PHE A 171 -8.10 -9.15 2.35
C PHE A 171 -7.19 -9.47 1.18
N THR A 172 -7.56 -10.48 0.40
CA THR A 172 -6.94 -10.74 -0.90
C THR A 172 -7.27 -9.62 -1.88
N ARG A 173 -6.55 -9.59 -3.02
CA ARG A 173 -6.84 -8.65 -4.11
C ARG A 173 -8.31 -8.73 -4.54
N GLU A 174 -8.83 -9.94 -4.69
CA GLU A 174 -10.19 -10.21 -5.16
C GLU A 174 -11.24 -9.72 -4.16
N GLN A 175 -10.97 -9.90 -2.86
CA GLN A 175 -11.84 -9.39 -1.78
C GLN A 175 -11.83 -7.86 -1.72
N ILE A 176 -10.68 -7.21 -1.93
CA ILE A 176 -10.59 -5.74 -2.02
C ILE A 176 -11.38 -5.24 -3.23
N LEU A 177 -11.24 -5.90 -4.38
CA LEU A 177 -12.00 -5.52 -5.57
C LEU A 177 -13.50 -5.72 -5.37
N TYR A 178 -13.91 -6.84 -4.78
CA TYR A 178 -15.30 -7.12 -4.40
C TYR A 178 -15.85 -6.01 -3.50
N TYR A 179 -15.09 -5.61 -2.47
CA TYR A 179 -15.46 -4.52 -1.57
C TYR A 179 -15.75 -3.21 -2.31
N ILE A 180 -14.80 -2.75 -3.15
CA ILE A 180 -14.90 -1.47 -3.85
C ILE A 180 -16.06 -1.52 -4.86
N ARG A 181 -16.18 -2.63 -5.60
CA ARG A 181 -17.21 -2.81 -6.64
C ARG A 181 -18.62 -2.86 -6.07
N GLU A 182 -18.85 -3.66 -5.02
CA GLU A 182 -20.16 -3.79 -4.39
C GLU A 182 -20.66 -2.46 -3.83
N ARG A 183 -19.80 -1.69 -3.15
CA ARG A 183 -20.19 -0.37 -2.66
C ARG A 183 -20.62 0.56 -3.79
N LYS A 184 -19.84 0.60 -4.89
CA LYS A 184 -20.21 1.38 -6.08
C LYS A 184 -21.56 0.93 -6.66
N GLN A 185 -21.76 -0.37 -6.83
CA GLN A 185 -23.00 -0.93 -7.40
C GLN A 185 -24.23 -0.65 -6.54
N ARG A 186 -24.07 -0.63 -5.21
CA ARG A 186 -25.13 -0.27 -4.25
C ARG A 186 -25.31 1.23 -4.08
N GLY A 187 -24.54 2.07 -4.79
CA GLY A 187 -24.57 3.52 -4.64
C GLY A 187 -24.07 3.99 -3.26
N LEU A 188 -23.33 3.16 -2.54
CA LEU A 188 -22.78 3.51 -1.23
C LEU A 188 -21.53 4.38 -1.39
N PRO A 189 -21.36 5.43 -0.57
CA PRO A 189 -20.20 6.30 -0.64
C PRO A 189 -18.91 5.53 -0.34
N LEU A 190 -17.90 5.77 -1.17
CA LEU A 190 -16.52 5.35 -0.98
C LEU A 190 -15.62 6.26 -1.80
N THR A 191 -14.74 7.01 -1.13
CA THR A 191 -13.64 7.72 -1.78
C THR A 191 -12.32 7.08 -1.35
N LEU A 192 -11.45 6.83 -2.32
CA LEU A 192 -10.11 6.33 -2.11
C LEU A 192 -9.16 7.52 -2.08
N TRP A 193 -8.74 7.96 -0.89
CA TRP A 193 -7.86 9.13 -0.76
C TRP A 193 -6.39 8.73 -0.78
N ILE A 194 -5.60 9.35 -1.67
CA ILE A 194 -4.14 9.25 -1.65
C ILE A 194 -3.61 10.25 -0.63
N GLN A 195 -3.03 9.71 0.44
CA GLN A 195 -2.68 10.46 1.64
C GLN A 195 -1.21 10.31 2.02
N ASN A 196 -0.71 11.36 2.67
CA ASN A 196 0.41 11.26 3.58
C ASN A 196 0.05 10.43 4.82
N VAL A 197 1.00 9.70 5.38
CA VAL A 197 0.84 9.11 6.72
C VAL A 197 0.92 10.22 7.77
N PRO A 198 -0.11 10.43 8.60
CA PRO A 198 -0.10 11.45 9.64
C PRO A 198 0.80 11.02 10.81
N HIS A 199 1.55 11.96 11.35
CA HIS A 199 2.38 11.73 12.55
C HIS A 199 1.62 12.13 13.82
N GLY A 200 1.97 11.55 14.97
CA GLY A 200 1.42 11.92 16.28
C GLY A 200 -0.03 11.51 16.52
N CYS A 201 -0.59 10.61 15.72
CA CYS A 201 -2.01 10.23 15.79
C CYS A 201 -2.29 8.92 16.53
N LYS A 202 -1.35 8.42 17.34
CA LYS A 202 -1.53 7.15 18.08
C LYS A 202 -2.70 7.23 19.07
N THR A 203 -2.95 8.40 19.65
CA THR A 203 -4.04 8.62 20.59
C THR A 203 -5.42 8.70 19.92
N ARG A 204 -5.47 8.86 18.59
CA ARG A 204 -6.71 9.00 17.83
C ARG A 204 -7.33 7.66 17.42
N VAL A 205 -6.56 6.57 17.45
CA VAL A 205 -7.02 5.25 17.01
C VAL A 205 -6.56 4.21 18.02
N GLY A 206 -7.51 3.46 18.60
CA GLY A 206 -7.25 2.57 19.74
C GLY A 206 -6.36 1.36 19.45
N ASP A 207 -6.19 0.98 18.17
CA ASP A 207 -5.34 -0.14 17.76
C ASP A 207 -4.49 0.23 16.53
N ASP A 208 -3.17 0.05 16.63
CA ASP A 208 -2.22 0.34 15.55
C ASP A 208 -2.51 -0.46 14.26
N ARG A 209 -3.13 -1.64 14.37
CA ARG A 209 -3.52 -2.49 13.23
C ARG A 209 -4.64 -1.88 12.39
N LEU A 210 -5.47 -1.01 12.95
CA LEU A 210 -6.52 -0.31 12.20
C LEU A 210 -5.92 0.63 11.14
N ARG A 211 -4.70 1.11 11.38
CA ARG A 211 -3.93 1.99 10.49
C ARG A 211 -3.00 1.22 9.54
N ALA A 212 -3.01 -0.11 9.60
CA ALA A 212 -2.18 -0.98 8.78
C ALA A 212 -2.79 -1.26 7.40
N CYS A 213 -1.96 -1.75 6.49
CA CYS A 213 -2.34 -2.15 5.16
C CYS A 213 -3.25 -3.38 5.18
N ARG A 214 -4.42 -3.24 4.58
CA ARG A 214 -5.46 -4.28 4.53
C ARG A 214 -5.19 -5.37 3.52
N TRP A 215 -4.24 -5.22 2.61
CA TRP A 215 -3.91 -6.28 1.67
C TRP A 215 -3.12 -7.41 2.33
N SER A 216 -3.61 -8.65 2.22
CA SER A 216 -2.98 -9.84 2.79
C SER A 216 -1.60 -10.13 2.20
N GLY A 217 -1.36 -9.77 0.95
CA GLY A 217 -0.06 -9.89 0.27
C GLY A 217 0.95 -8.79 0.59
N CYS A 218 0.64 -7.85 1.49
CA CYS A 218 1.58 -6.77 1.82
C CYS A 218 2.85 -7.33 2.49
N PRO A 219 4.05 -6.98 1.98
CA PRO A 219 5.33 -7.49 2.49
C PRO A 219 5.77 -6.83 3.80
N ALA A 220 5.20 -5.67 4.16
CA ALA A 220 5.52 -4.98 5.40
C ALA A 220 5.09 -5.79 6.62
N TYR A 221 5.92 -5.80 7.66
CA TYR A 221 5.61 -6.49 8.90
C TYR A 221 4.27 -6.00 9.49
N LYS A 222 3.34 -6.94 9.69
CA LYS A 222 1.95 -6.69 10.13
C LYS A 222 1.19 -5.64 9.26
N GLY A 223 1.64 -5.40 8.03
CA GLY A 223 1.08 -4.39 7.14
C GLY A 223 1.38 -2.94 7.55
N THR A 224 2.31 -2.69 8.47
CA THR A 224 2.58 -1.35 9.01
C THR A 224 2.90 -0.33 7.91
N ILE A 225 2.17 0.80 7.89
CA ILE A 225 2.40 1.90 6.95
C ILE A 225 3.20 3.01 7.63
N LEU A 226 4.49 3.10 7.29
CA LEU A 226 5.42 4.04 7.91
C LEU A 226 5.39 5.43 7.27
N LYS A 227 5.85 6.43 8.03
CA LYS A 227 6.09 7.78 7.50
C LYS A 227 7.07 7.72 6.33
N GLY A 228 6.77 8.47 5.28
CA GLY A 228 7.56 8.49 4.05
C GLY A 228 7.03 7.55 2.96
N PHE A 229 6.03 6.73 3.28
CA PHE A 229 5.20 6.05 2.28
C PHE A 229 3.89 6.80 2.05
N TRP A 230 3.41 6.73 0.82
CA TRP A 230 2.06 7.13 0.45
C TRP A 230 1.08 6.00 0.79
N ARG A 231 -0.13 6.36 1.21
CA ARG A 231 -1.20 5.42 1.50
C ARG A 231 -2.48 5.76 0.75
N VAL A 232 -3.32 4.76 0.53
CA VAL A 232 -4.69 4.90 0.07
C VAL A 232 -5.62 4.66 1.25
N CYS A 233 -6.51 5.59 1.52
CA CYS A 233 -7.51 5.54 2.58
C CYS A 233 -8.88 5.21 2.00
N PHE A 234 -9.58 4.24 2.59
CA PHE A 234 -10.91 3.81 2.20
C PHE A 234 -11.94 4.58 3.05
N ASP A 235 -12.34 5.75 2.57
CA ASP A 235 -13.25 6.65 3.28
C ASP A 235 -14.69 6.40 2.83
N GLU A 236 -15.47 5.77 3.70
CA GLU A 236 -16.91 5.52 3.46
C GLU A 236 -17.79 6.74 3.76
N ARG A 237 -17.24 7.82 4.31
CA ARG A 237 -17.98 9.01 4.75
C ARG A 237 -17.33 10.30 4.27
N PRO A 238 -16.99 10.43 2.97
CA PRO A 238 -16.18 11.55 2.46
C PRO A 238 -16.83 12.92 2.66
N LYS A 239 -18.17 13.00 2.73
CA LYS A 239 -18.92 14.25 2.95
C LYS A 239 -18.88 14.76 4.39
N THR A 240 -18.71 13.86 5.36
CA THR A 240 -18.79 14.19 6.80
C THR A 240 -17.45 14.04 7.52
N SER A 241 -16.48 13.36 6.90
CA SER A 241 -15.09 13.23 7.37
C SER A 241 -14.42 14.59 7.55
N GLY A 242 -13.95 14.89 8.76
CA GLY A 242 -13.32 16.17 9.11
C GLY A 242 -14.27 17.33 9.41
N LYS A 243 -15.56 17.13 9.17
CA LYS A 243 -16.65 18.06 9.51
C LYS A 243 -17.43 17.59 10.72
N GLN A 244 -18.08 16.43 10.60
CA GLN A 244 -18.90 15.84 11.65
C GLN A 244 -18.18 14.67 12.32
N HIS A 245 -17.55 13.80 11.52
CA HIS A 245 -16.86 12.62 12.00
C HIS A 245 -15.35 12.80 11.95
N ASP A 246 -14.65 12.17 12.89
CA ASP A 246 -13.20 12.20 12.96
C ASP A 246 -12.58 11.60 11.67
N PRO A 247 -11.75 12.36 10.92
CA PRO A 247 -11.17 11.89 9.66
C PRO A 247 -10.09 10.82 9.84
N TYR A 248 -9.74 10.45 11.08
CA TYR A 248 -8.84 9.34 11.39
C TYR A 248 -9.53 7.98 11.41
N HIS A 249 -10.86 7.93 11.59
CA HIS A 249 -11.63 6.69 11.59
C HIS A 249 -12.21 6.40 10.20
N ASN A 250 -11.51 5.57 9.44
CA ASN A 250 -11.89 5.14 8.09
C ASN A 250 -11.91 3.61 8.00
N ALA A 251 -12.60 3.05 7.01
CA ALA A 251 -12.77 1.60 6.89
C ALA A 251 -11.43 0.86 6.81
N GLY A 252 -10.43 1.42 6.14
CA GLY A 252 -9.09 0.86 6.14
C GLY A 252 -8.09 1.63 5.29
N TYR A 253 -6.86 1.11 5.26
CA TYR A 253 -5.75 1.72 4.53
C TYR A 253 -5.00 0.67 3.70
N MET A 254 -4.32 1.12 2.65
CA MET A 254 -3.32 0.35 1.93
C MET A 254 -2.11 1.22 1.64
N HIS A 255 -0.91 0.62 1.54
CA HIS A 255 0.18 1.34 0.89
C HIS A 255 -0.23 1.66 -0.55
N LEU A 256 0.12 2.85 -1.06
CA LEU A 256 -0.08 3.17 -2.47
C LEU A 256 0.64 2.16 -3.39
N TRP A 257 1.83 1.73 -2.96
CA TRP A 257 2.58 0.64 -3.59
C TRP A 257 1.80 -0.68 -3.63
N CYS A 258 1.13 -1.05 -2.54
CA CYS A 258 0.32 -2.28 -2.50
C CYS A 258 -0.92 -2.18 -3.40
N MET A 259 -1.54 -1.00 -3.47
CA MET A 259 -2.67 -0.75 -4.37
C MET A 259 -2.25 -0.94 -5.83
N ASP A 260 -1.10 -0.37 -6.21
CA ASP A 260 -0.50 -0.47 -7.55
C ASP A 260 0.01 -1.88 -7.91
N ARG A 261 0.32 -2.72 -6.91
CA ARG A 261 0.60 -4.14 -7.12
C ARG A 261 -0.66 -4.97 -7.34
N CYS A 262 -1.76 -4.60 -6.70
CA CYS A 262 -3.04 -5.29 -6.83
C CYS A 262 -3.76 -4.92 -8.13
N PHE A 263 -3.67 -3.66 -8.52
CA PHE A 263 -4.50 -3.06 -9.55
C PHE A 263 -3.70 -2.09 -10.41
N ASP A 264 -4.12 -1.91 -11.66
CA ASP A 264 -3.69 -0.75 -12.42
C ASP A 264 -4.35 0.50 -11.82
N LEU A 265 -3.54 1.42 -11.29
CA LEU A 265 -4.05 2.61 -10.61
C LEU A 265 -4.85 3.54 -11.54
N LEU A 266 -4.57 3.56 -12.84
CA LEU A 266 -5.36 4.36 -13.77
C LEU A 266 -6.76 3.74 -13.96
N GLU A 267 -6.85 2.42 -14.12
CA GLU A 267 -8.15 1.74 -14.17
C GLU A 267 -8.96 2.02 -12.90
N VAL A 268 -8.32 1.98 -11.73
CA VAL A 268 -8.98 2.33 -10.47
C VAL A 268 -9.43 3.79 -10.45
N ALA A 269 -8.62 4.73 -10.93
CA ALA A 269 -8.96 6.15 -10.98
C ALA A 269 -10.09 6.48 -11.95
N GLN A 270 -10.23 5.74 -13.04
CA GLN A 270 -11.33 5.88 -13.99
C GLN A 270 -12.61 5.22 -13.48
N ALA A 271 -12.47 4.04 -12.86
CA ALA A 271 -13.60 3.23 -12.44
C ALA A 271 -14.18 3.65 -11.08
N PHE A 272 -13.37 4.21 -10.19
CA PHE A 272 -13.73 4.49 -8.81
C PHE A 272 -13.26 5.89 -8.39
N ASP A 273 -13.75 6.36 -7.25
CA ASP A 273 -13.46 7.69 -6.73
C ASP A 273 -12.06 7.75 -6.06
N LEU A 274 -10.98 7.54 -6.84
CA LEU A 274 -9.60 7.66 -6.36
C LEU A 274 -9.09 9.09 -6.57
N LYS A 275 -8.72 9.75 -5.48
CA LYS A 275 -8.41 11.18 -5.49
C LYS A 275 -7.17 11.52 -4.63
N PRO A 276 -6.40 12.54 -5.02
CA PRO A 276 -5.42 13.13 -4.11
C PRO A 276 -6.14 13.74 -2.90
N ASP A 277 -5.66 13.47 -1.67
CA ASP A 277 -6.22 14.12 -0.50
C ASP A 277 -5.72 15.56 -0.42
N ALA A 278 -6.53 16.50 -0.87
CA ALA A 278 -6.31 17.94 -0.68
C ALA A 278 -7.37 18.56 0.24
N ARG A 279 -8.04 17.74 1.05
CA ARG A 279 -9.18 18.18 1.83
C ARG A 279 -8.76 19.12 2.95
N TYR A 280 -9.66 20.03 3.26
CA TYR A 280 -9.63 20.85 4.45
C TYR A 280 -10.61 20.27 5.49
N PHE A 281 -10.19 20.18 6.74
CA PHE A 281 -11.05 19.70 7.84
C PHE A 281 -11.45 20.88 8.72
N GLU A 282 -12.75 21.04 8.94
CA GLU A 282 -13.33 22.22 9.58
C GLU A 282 -12.86 22.36 11.04
N LYS A 283 -12.78 21.23 11.74
CA LYS A 283 -12.42 21.14 13.16
C LYS A 283 -10.91 21.03 13.42
N GLU A 284 -10.09 20.80 12.39
CA GLU A 284 -8.63 20.69 12.51
C GLU A 284 -7.95 21.99 12.05
N GLU A 285 -6.82 22.34 12.67
CA GLU A 285 -5.98 23.46 12.23
C GLU A 285 -5.49 23.25 10.79
N ARG A 286 -5.17 22.00 10.45
CA ARG A 286 -4.76 21.55 9.11
C ARG A 286 -5.04 20.06 8.96
N ASN A 287 -5.31 19.61 7.74
CA ASN A 287 -5.30 18.18 7.40
C ASN A 287 -3.84 17.64 7.37
N PRO A 288 -3.43 16.76 8.31
CA PRO A 288 -2.08 16.20 8.35
C PRO A 288 -1.87 15.01 7.40
N MET A 289 -2.96 14.52 6.79
CA MET A 289 -2.99 13.45 5.79
C MET A 289 -2.97 14.01 4.37
N ALA A 290 -3.22 15.31 4.19
CA ALA A 290 -3.25 15.95 2.88
C ALA A 290 -1.93 15.71 2.13
N MET A 291 -2.02 15.47 0.83
CA MET A 291 -0.88 15.42 -0.06
C MET A 291 -0.18 16.79 -0.14
N THR A 292 -0.97 17.86 -0.07
CA THR A 292 -0.52 19.27 0.05
C THR A 292 0.07 19.63 1.42
N ARG A 293 0.29 18.66 2.32
CA ARG A 293 0.86 18.93 3.65
C ARG A 293 2.25 19.55 3.57
N ASP A 294 3.10 19.07 2.66
CA ASP A 294 4.46 19.58 2.55
C ASP A 294 4.60 20.51 1.34
N HIS A 295 3.98 20.16 0.21
CA HIS A 295 4.10 20.87 -1.06
C HIS A 295 2.79 20.79 -1.84
N ASP A 296 2.27 21.93 -2.29
CA ASP A 296 1.00 22.01 -3.04
C ASP A 296 1.14 21.42 -4.45
N GLU A 297 2.36 21.47 -5.00
CA GLU A 297 2.75 21.00 -6.32
C GLU A 297 2.55 19.49 -6.50
N LEU A 298 2.43 18.72 -5.42
CA LEU A 298 2.18 17.28 -5.50
C LEU A 298 0.81 16.95 -6.10
N VAL A 299 -0.18 17.84 -5.98
CA VAL A 299 -1.50 17.64 -6.62
C VAL A 299 -1.39 17.81 -8.13
N MET A 300 -0.59 18.77 -8.58
CA MET A 300 -0.31 18.95 -10.01
C MET A 300 0.45 17.74 -10.57
N GLU A 301 1.44 17.23 -9.83
CA GLU A 301 2.19 16.04 -10.21
C GLU A 301 1.29 14.80 -10.37
N PHE A 302 0.27 14.66 -9.51
CA PHE A 302 -0.74 13.60 -9.66
C PHE A 302 -1.54 13.75 -10.96
N GLU A 303 -1.94 14.97 -11.32
CA GLU A 303 -2.66 15.21 -12.58
C GLU A 303 -1.80 14.97 -13.82
N GLU A 304 -0.56 15.45 -13.81
CA GLU A 304 0.40 15.20 -14.89
C GLU A 304 0.64 13.70 -15.06
N TRP A 305 0.83 12.97 -13.96
CA TRP A 305 0.91 11.51 -13.98
C TRP A 305 -0.35 10.90 -14.60
N ARG A 306 -1.54 11.28 -14.13
CA ARG A 306 -2.81 10.73 -14.61
C ARG A 306 -2.98 10.94 -16.12
N MET A 307 -2.68 12.14 -16.62
CA MET A 307 -2.71 12.46 -18.05
C MET A 307 -1.70 11.65 -18.85
N SER A 308 -0.46 11.51 -18.36
CA SER A 308 0.56 10.68 -19.02
C SER A 308 0.15 9.21 -19.10
N GLN A 309 -0.48 8.68 -18.04
CA GLN A 309 -0.94 7.30 -18.00
C GLN A 309 -2.14 7.06 -18.90
N GLN A 310 -2.99 8.07 -19.11
CA GLN A 310 -4.16 7.98 -20.00
C GLN A 310 -3.74 7.61 -21.43
N ALA A 311 -2.76 8.31 -21.99
CA ALA A 311 -2.28 8.03 -23.34
C ALA A 311 -1.72 6.60 -23.47
N ALA A 312 -0.89 6.19 -22.51
CA ALA A 312 -0.31 4.83 -22.48
C ALA A 312 -1.39 3.74 -22.30
N TYR A 313 -2.48 4.06 -21.60
CA TYR A 313 -3.60 3.14 -21.42
C TYR A 313 -4.43 2.97 -22.69
N GLU A 314 -4.74 4.06 -23.39
CA GLU A 314 -5.47 4.01 -24.67
C GLU A 314 -4.70 3.26 -25.77
N GLU A 315 -3.38 3.39 -25.78
CA GLU A 315 -2.52 2.58 -26.66
C GLU A 315 -2.61 1.09 -26.30
N TRP A 316 -2.46 0.76 -25.02
CA TRP A 316 -2.61 -0.62 -24.55
C TRP A 316 -4.01 -1.19 -24.85
N GLN A 317 -5.08 -0.41 -24.68
CA GLN A 317 -6.45 -0.84 -24.99
C GLN A 317 -6.60 -1.19 -26.47
N ARG A 318 -6.10 -0.35 -27.39
CA ARG A 318 -6.12 -0.64 -28.83
C ARG A 318 -5.37 -1.92 -29.16
N SER A 319 -4.21 -2.14 -28.55
CA SER A 319 -3.46 -3.40 -28.72
C SER A 319 -4.21 -4.60 -28.15
N ALA A 320 -4.85 -4.46 -26.99
CA ALA A 320 -5.64 -5.51 -26.36
C ALA A 320 -6.86 -5.90 -27.20
N GLU A 321 -7.57 -4.93 -27.78
CA GLU A 321 -8.68 -5.16 -28.71
C GLU A 321 -8.22 -5.86 -29.98
N THR A 322 -7.10 -5.42 -30.55
CA THR A 322 -6.50 -6.03 -31.74
C THR A 322 -6.10 -7.49 -31.46
N ASN A 323 -5.46 -7.76 -30.33
CA ASN A 323 -5.14 -9.12 -29.90
C ASN A 323 -6.41 -9.96 -29.72
N LYS A 324 -7.45 -9.41 -29.09
CA LYS A 324 -8.74 -10.08 -28.91
C LYS A 324 -9.36 -10.46 -30.25
N MET A 325 -9.38 -9.56 -31.24
CA MET A 325 -9.89 -9.84 -32.58
C MET A 325 -9.09 -10.91 -33.32
N MET A 326 -7.78 -10.99 -33.07
CA MET A 326 -6.90 -12.01 -33.65
C MET A 326 -6.85 -13.32 -32.85
N GLY A 327 -7.63 -13.46 -31.78
CA GLY A 327 -7.59 -14.64 -30.90
C GLY A 327 -6.26 -14.80 -30.15
N LEU A 328 -5.48 -13.73 -30.01
CA LEU A 328 -4.22 -13.72 -29.29
C LEU A 328 -4.46 -13.44 -27.79
N PRO A 329 -3.57 -13.92 -26.92
CA PRO A 329 -3.57 -13.56 -25.51
C PRO A 329 -3.49 -12.03 -25.35
N ILE A 330 -4.44 -11.48 -24.61
CA ILE A 330 -4.31 -10.13 -24.06
C ILE A 330 -3.21 -10.21 -22.99
N GLN A 331 -2.58 -9.11 -22.60
CA GLN A 331 -1.71 -9.08 -21.41
C GLN A 331 -2.08 -7.86 -20.58
N ASN A 332 -1.86 -7.93 -19.27
CA ASN A 332 -2.05 -6.77 -18.39
C ASN A 332 -1.10 -5.64 -18.79
N ARG A 333 -1.58 -4.39 -18.71
CA ARG A 333 -0.76 -3.21 -18.97
C ARG A 333 0.46 -3.22 -18.04
N GLN A 334 1.64 -3.07 -18.64
CA GLN A 334 2.90 -2.99 -17.89
C GLN A 334 3.23 -1.52 -17.70
N VAL A 335 3.40 -1.11 -16.44
CA VAL A 335 3.82 0.25 -16.10
C VAL A 335 5.20 0.16 -15.45
N GLY A 336 6.19 0.80 -16.07
CA GLY A 336 7.57 0.83 -15.57
C GLY A 336 7.65 1.50 -14.19
N ARG A 337 8.67 1.13 -13.41
CA ARG A 337 8.89 1.61 -12.04
C ARG A 337 8.81 3.13 -11.92
N GLU A 338 9.47 3.84 -12.82
CA GLU A 338 9.57 5.31 -12.77
C GLU A 338 8.25 6.01 -13.11
N ALA A 339 7.36 5.32 -13.82
CA ALA A 339 6.02 5.79 -14.16
C ALA A 339 4.96 5.39 -13.10
N LYS A 340 5.35 4.63 -12.06
CA LYS A 340 4.43 4.31 -10.97
C LYS A 340 4.19 5.54 -10.08
N LEU A 341 2.93 5.78 -9.72
CA LEU A 341 2.55 6.98 -8.98
C LEU A 341 3.30 7.14 -7.65
N TRP A 342 3.51 6.04 -6.91
CA TRP A 342 4.26 6.08 -5.66
C TRP A 342 5.71 6.55 -5.85
N TYR A 343 6.34 6.25 -7.00
CA TYR A 343 7.69 6.67 -7.34
C TYR A 343 7.71 8.15 -7.73
N VAL A 344 6.78 8.53 -8.61
CA VAL A 344 6.61 9.91 -9.10
C VAL A 344 6.39 10.87 -7.93
N LEU A 345 5.39 10.61 -7.09
CA LEU A 345 5.08 11.47 -5.93
C LEU A 345 6.24 11.55 -4.94
N THR A 346 6.92 10.42 -4.69
CA THR A 346 8.07 10.42 -3.76
C THR A 346 9.25 11.19 -4.33
N THR A 347 9.52 11.05 -5.63
CA THR A 347 10.61 11.77 -6.32
C THR A 347 10.35 13.26 -6.35
N LYS A 348 9.11 13.68 -6.67
CA LYS A 348 8.72 15.10 -6.62
C LYS A 348 8.80 15.66 -5.20
N HIS A 349 8.34 14.91 -4.19
CA HIS A 349 8.47 15.32 -2.79
C HIS A 349 9.93 15.57 -2.41
N LEU A 350 10.84 14.65 -2.75
CA LEU A 350 12.28 14.79 -2.48
C LEU A 350 12.93 15.97 -3.20
N ALA A 351 12.48 16.28 -4.42
CA ALA A 351 12.99 17.39 -5.21
C ALA A 351 12.61 18.76 -4.61
N LEU A 352 11.45 18.84 -3.94
CA LEU A 352 10.94 20.05 -3.31
C LEU A 352 11.44 20.24 -1.86
N GLU A 353 12.09 19.23 -1.28
CA GLU A 353 12.57 19.31 0.10
C GLU A 353 13.75 20.26 0.28
N THR A 354 13.80 20.89 1.46
CA THR A 354 14.88 21.84 1.78
C THR A 354 16.25 21.15 1.86
N PRO A 355 17.34 21.85 1.50
CA PRO A 355 18.69 21.31 1.60
C PRO A 355 19.06 20.81 3.00
N VAL A 356 18.55 21.48 4.05
CA VAL A 356 18.75 21.07 5.45
C VAL A 356 18.17 19.68 5.71
N ARG A 357 16.94 19.39 5.25
CA ARG A 357 16.33 18.06 5.42
C ARG A 357 17.10 16.98 4.67
N SER A 358 17.53 17.29 3.45
CA SER A 358 18.35 16.39 2.64
C SER A 358 19.68 16.07 3.32
N ASN A 359 20.40 17.09 3.81
CA ASN A 359 21.66 16.92 4.52
C ASN A 359 21.50 16.11 5.82
N MET A 360 20.43 16.35 6.58
CA MET A 360 20.11 15.58 7.79
C MET A 360 19.78 14.11 7.51
N ARG A 361 19.24 13.77 6.33
CA ARG A 361 19.09 12.37 5.90
C ARG A 361 20.43 11.75 5.54
N LYS A 362 21.25 12.44 4.74
CA LYS A 362 22.59 11.99 4.36
C LYS A 362 23.44 11.69 5.60
N LYS A 363 23.46 12.60 6.58
CA LYS A 363 24.20 12.44 7.84
C LYS A 363 23.75 11.22 8.65
N ARG A 364 22.45 10.89 8.65
CA ARG A 364 21.92 9.72 9.38
C ARG A 364 22.29 8.38 8.73
N ASN A 365 22.63 8.39 7.43
CA ASN A 365 22.97 7.22 6.63
C ASN A 365 22.08 5.98 6.85
N GLY A 366 20.78 6.19 7.03
CA GLY A 366 19.81 5.13 7.29
C GLY A 366 19.15 4.56 6.03
N ILE A 367 18.18 3.67 6.23
CA ILE A 367 17.18 3.32 5.22
C ILE A 367 16.20 4.49 5.18
N SER A 368 16.24 5.28 4.12
CA SER A 368 15.54 6.56 4.02
C SER A 368 14.76 6.69 2.72
N ILE A 369 13.82 7.65 2.71
CA ILE A 369 12.90 7.92 1.59
C ILE A 369 13.62 8.24 0.26
N ASP A 370 14.78 8.88 0.31
CA ASP A 370 15.63 9.13 -0.85
C ASP A 370 16.23 7.84 -1.46
N LYS A 371 16.37 6.78 -0.67
CA LYS A 371 16.89 5.48 -1.14
C LYS A 371 15.76 4.59 -1.66
N HIS A 372 14.69 4.42 -0.88
CA HIS A 372 13.59 3.53 -1.30
C HIS A 372 12.66 4.18 -2.34
N LYS A 373 12.56 5.51 -2.41
CA LYS A 373 11.70 6.23 -3.37
C LYS A 373 10.25 5.71 -3.46
N GLY A 374 9.68 5.32 -2.32
CA GLY A 374 8.34 4.74 -2.22
C GLY A 374 8.23 3.23 -2.53
N ASP A 375 9.34 2.58 -2.88
CA ASP A 375 9.42 1.15 -3.17
C ASP A 375 9.38 0.32 -1.88
N LEU A 376 8.25 -0.36 -1.64
CA LEU A 376 8.03 -1.10 -0.41
C LEU A 376 8.83 -2.40 -0.36
N ASP A 377 8.96 -3.11 -1.49
CA ASP A 377 9.73 -4.36 -1.55
C ASP A 377 11.20 -4.10 -1.20
N TRP A 378 11.80 -3.10 -1.85
CA TRP A 378 13.18 -2.69 -1.56
C TRP A 378 13.35 -2.31 -0.09
N TYR A 379 12.39 -1.58 0.49
CA TYR A 379 12.45 -1.18 1.89
C TYR A 379 12.44 -2.40 2.82
N VAL A 380 11.51 -3.33 2.59
CA VAL A 380 11.36 -4.54 3.41
C VAL A 380 12.60 -5.42 3.31
N GLU A 381 13.12 -5.62 2.10
CA GLU A 381 14.35 -6.37 1.85
C GLU A 381 15.52 -5.80 2.68
N ARG A 382 15.76 -4.49 2.59
CA ARG A 382 16.86 -3.82 3.33
C ARG A 382 16.68 -3.83 4.84
N VAL A 383 15.45 -3.74 5.33
CA VAL A 383 15.16 -3.86 6.76
C VAL A 383 15.45 -5.28 7.25
N ASN A 384 15.07 -6.30 6.47
CA ASN A 384 15.30 -7.69 6.80
C ASN A 384 16.80 -8.02 6.81
N GLU A 385 17.55 -7.60 5.78
CA GLU A 385 19.03 -7.72 5.73
C GLU A 385 19.66 -7.13 7.01
N LYS A 386 19.28 -5.90 7.39
CA LYS A 386 19.81 -5.24 8.59
C LYS A 386 19.46 -5.99 9.88
N ASN A 387 18.27 -6.57 9.98
CA ASN A 387 17.86 -7.34 11.15
C ASN A 387 18.64 -8.66 11.25
N VAL A 388 18.93 -9.31 10.13
CA VAL A 388 19.76 -10.52 10.08
C VAL A 388 21.19 -10.20 10.50
N SER A 389 21.80 -9.13 9.96
CA SER A 389 23.16 -8.73 10.34
C SER A 389 23.27 -8.40 11.83
N LYS A 390 22.26 -7.75 12.42
CA LYS A 390 22.23 -7.46 13.86
C LYS A 390 22.17 -8.73 14.72
N LYS A 391 21.33 -9.70 14.34
CA LYS A 391 21.25 -10.99 15.03
C LYS A 391 22.53 -11.80 14.91
N GLY A 392 23.16 -11.78 13.72
CA GLY A 392 24.46 -12.42 13.53
C GLY A 392 25.54 -11.81 14.43
N HIS A 393 25.54 -10.49 14.60
CA HIS A 393 26.51 -9.82 15.48
C HIS A 393 26.25 -10.10 16.96
N SER A 394 24.99 -10.11 17.41
CA SER A 394 24.66 -10.42 18.81
C SER A 394 24.99 -11.87 19.19
N ILE A 395 24.86 -12.82 18.25
CA ILE A 395 25.22 -14.23 18.49
C ILE A 395 26.74 -14.40 18.61
N VAL A 396 27.53 -13.62 17.86
CA VAL A 396 29.00 -13.67 17.96
C VAL A 396 29.48 -13.04 19.28
N GLU A 397 28.90 -11.91 19.70
CA GLU A 397 29.24 -11.28 20.99
C GLU A 397 28.87 -12.15 22.21
N GLU A 398 27.79 -12.93 22.13
CA GLU A 398 27.34 -13.82 23.22
C GLU A 398 28.20 -15.10 23.31
N LEU A 399 28.72 -15.59 22.19
CA LEU A 399 29.68 -16.71 22.16
C LEU A 399 31.08 -16.30 22.65
N ASP A 400 31.52 -15.08 22.35
CA ASP A 400 32.82 -14.57 22.83
C ASP A 400 32.79 -14.20 24.33
N SER A 401 31.61 -14.09 24.96
CA SER A 401 31.47 -13.79 26.40
C SER A 401 31.36 -15.00 27.31
N ASP A 402 31.12 -16.20 26.76
CA ASP A 402 30.99 -17.44 27.52
C ASP A 402 32.34 -18.21 27.66
N ASP A 403 33.43 -17.66 27.11
CA ASP A 403 34.79 -18.21 27.14
C ASP A 403 35.75 -17.50 28.13
N GLU A 404 35.24 -16.68 29.08
CA GLU A 404 36.02 -16.09 30.20
C GLU A 404 35.88 -16.83 31.55
#